data_AF-A0A813WXL2-F1
#
_entry.id   AF-A0A813WXL2-F1
#
_cell.length_a   1.000
_cell.length_b   1.000
_cell.length_c   1.000
_cell.angle_alpha   90.00
_cell.angle_beta   90.00
_cell.angle_gamma   90.00
#
_symmetry.space_group_name_H-M   'P 1'
#
loop_
_entity.id
_entity.type
_entity.pdbx_description
1 polymer ?
#
loop_
_entity_poly.entity_id
_entity_poly.type
_entity_poly.pdbx_seq_one_letter_code
_entity_poly.pdbx_strand_id
1 'polypeptide(L)'
;MSTSTTYIADQQRIFNITNENNNFQSLVSLFSIKKEEYRDFNCLNQTIRQLDFDFYNDLLPTIAKWASDHTQSKLIEPLQAGTTATIVYTAAQVRYILANAFFLNTKSGYGNIDLTHLYDSLFDGLAVERIRCLIEYFRLSSQQNDNRQISIERYSYKNELPDWNKQNIPIESSKIKIFTGRMEDANEAQGLVDFANKHIHIHRIIPSATQEEVIFSCCPEAFLSILVCETLQHDEIVILRGCKRFIEYTGYADTFRYKSHHHEQNPAYIQDILVMDACYNGQFIRNTIDRDLGKAWAAFDKSKDEIIVTGNWGCGVFGGDLILKFLQQLCAAMILGDHFKRLDYSVYGDEKLATKLKYLVENLENNKKTVADIYQMMINYSEISELRSSRPEFIDYCEKWLNAS
;
A
#
# COMPACT_ATOMS: atom_id res chain seq x y z
N MET A 1 -23.94 -2.85 15.48
CA MET A 1 -23.41 -4.17 15.87
C MET A 1 -22.73 -4.74 14.65
N SER A 2 -21.39 -4.77 14.65
CA SER A 2 -20.60 -5.49 13.65
C SER A 2 -20.91 -6.98 13.82
N THR A 3 -21.62 -7.59 12.87
CA THR A 3 -21.83 -9.04 12.87
C THR A 3 -20.67 -9.66 12.11
N SER A 4 -19.94 -10.59 12.74
CA SER A 4 -18.89 -11.35 12.06
C SER A 4 -19.42 -11.94 10.74
N THR A 5 -18.68 -11.79 9.65
CA THR A 5 -19.12 -12.18 8.30
C THR A 5 -18.11 -13.11 7.64
N THR A 6 -18.58 -13.94 6.70
CA THR A 6 -17.73 -14.61 5.72
C THR A 6 -17.76 -13.81 4.42
N TYR A 7 -16.57 -13.52 3.88
CA TYR A 7 -16.45 -12.81 2.61
C TYR A 7 -16.59 -13.70 1.38
N ILE A 8 -16.73 -15.01 1.57
CA ILE A 8 -16.95 -15.98 0.50
C ILE A 8 -18.41 -16.42 0.53
N ALA A 9 -19.04 -16.58 -0.64
CA ALA A 9 -20.39 -17.12 -0.70
C ALA A 9 -20.40 -18.64 -0.57
N ASP A 10 -21.33 -19.14 0.23
CA ASP A 10 -21.56 -20.58 0.40
C ASP A 10 -22.19 -21.11 -0.88
N GLN A 11 -21.40 -21.79 -1.70
CA GLN A 11 -21.90 -22.48 -2.88
C GLN A 11 -21.88 -23.99 -2.62
N GLN A 12 -23.06 -24.58 -2.42
CA GLN A 12 -23.25 -26.02 -2.14
C GLN A 12 -22.95 -26.97 -3.32
N ARG A 13 -22.18 -26.57 -4.33
CA ARG A 13 -22.03 -27.35 -5.58
C ARG A 13 -20.58 -27.56 -6.00
N ILE A 14 -19.76 -28.11 -5.11
CA ILE A 14 -18.42 -28.59 -5.48
C ILE A 14 -18.31 -30.07 -5.09
N PHE A 15 -19.10 -30.90 -5.77
CA PHE A 15 -18.83 -32.33 -5.82
C PHE A 15 -18.35 -32.66 -7.22
N ASN A 16 -17.12 -33.15 -7.29
CA ASN A 16 -16.44 -33.70 -8.46
C ASN A 16 -16.03 -32.69 -9.53
N ILE A 17 -14.97 -31.92 -9.27
CA ILE A 17 -14.11 -31.43 -10.35
C ILE A 17 -13.42 -32.67 -10.95
N THR A 18 -14.10 -33.36 -11.87
CA THR A 18 -13.48 -34.36 -12.74
C THR A 18 -12.69 -33.65 -13.83
N ASN A 19 -11.75 -34.35 -14.46
CA ASN A 19 -10.88 -33.88 -15.55
C ASN A 19 -11.62 -33.28 -16.78
N GLU A 20 -12.94 -33.21 -16.76
CA GLU A 20 -13.78 -32.63 -17.83
C GLU A 20 -14.07 -31.12 -17.61
N ASN A 21 -13.72 -30.53 -16.46
CA ASN A 21 -13.93 -29.11 -16.13
C ASN A 21 -12.71 -28.19 -16.40
N ASN A 22 -11.93 -28.44 -17.45
CA ASN A 22 -10.68 -27.71 -17.75
C ASN A 22 -10.87 -26.32 -18.39
N ASN A 23 -12.07 -25.73 -18.35
CA ASN A 23 -12.31 -24.38 -18.86
C ASN A 23 -12.64 -23.41 -17.72
N PHE A 24 -11.90 -22.30 -17.65
CA PHE A 24 -12.06 -21.24 -16.66
C PHE A 24 -13.51 -20.71 -16.59
N GLN A 25 -14.18 -20.56 -17.74
CA GLN A 25 -15.59 -20.13 -17.81
C GLN A 25 -16.51 -21.05 -17.00
N SER A 26 -16.29 -22.37 -17.09
CA SER A 26 -17.10 -23.36 -16.37
C SER A 26 -16.89 -23.23 -14.86
N LEU A 27 -15.64 -23.06 -14.41
CA LEU A 27 -15.34 -22.83 -13.00
C LEU A 27 -15.95 -21.52 -12.49
N VAL A 28 -15.86 -20.43 -13.25
CA VAL A 28 -16.54 -19.18 -12.90
C VAL A 28 -18.06 -19.39 -12.80
N SER A 29 -18.69 -20.16 -13.70
CA SER A 29 -20.13 -20.44 -13.59
C SER A 29 -20.51 -21.22 -12.33
N LEU A 30 -19.58 -22.05 -11.82
CA LEU A 30 -19.75 -22.82 -10.60
C LEU A 30 -19.53 -21.96 -9.35
N PHE A 31 -18.47 -21.15 -9.33
CA PHE A 31 -18.05 -20.38 -8.16
C PHE A 31 -18.67 -18.99 -8.06
N SER A 32 -18.84 -18.29 -9.18
CA SER A 32 -19.20 -16.87 -9.18
C SER A 32 -20.57 -16.63 -8.53
N ILE A 33 -20.68 -15.54 -7.78
CA ILE A 33 -21.97 -15.03 -7.30
C ILE A 33 -22.66 -14.12 -8.33
N LYS A 34 -21.98 -13.80 -9.43
CA LYS A 34 -22.43 -12.87 -10.48
C LYS A 34 -22.90 -13.64 -11.72
N LYS A 35 -23.75 -14.66 -11.52
CA LYS A 35 -24.11 -15.69 -12.52
C LYS A 35 -24.86 -15.20 -13.76
N GLU A 36 -25.15 -13.90 -13.87
CA GLU A 36 -25.95 -13.31 -14.96
C GLU A 36 -25.21 -12.24 -15.77
N GLU A 37 -23.97 -11.91 -15.42
CA GLU A 37 -23.17 -10.96 -16.21
C GLU A 37 -22.36 -11.70 -17.28
N TYR A 38 -22.63 -11.40 -18.57
CA TYR A 38 -21.73 -11.81 -19.64
C TYR A 38 -20.38 -11.12 -19.40
N ARG A 39 -19.34 -11.93 -19.19
CA ARG A 39 -17.99 -11.45 -18.90
C ARG A 39 -17.07 -11.96 -19.97
N ASP A 40 -16.31 -11.04 -20.54
CA ASP A 40 -15.28 -11.38 -21.50
C ASP A 40 -13.93 -11.45 -20.78
N PHE A 41 -13.34 -12.63 -20.71
CA PHE A 41 -12.07 -12.86 -20.02
C PHE A 41 -10.87 -12.50 -20.91
N ASN A 42 -10.98 -11.44 -21.72
CA ASN A 42 -9.98 -11.05 -22.72
C ASN A 42 -8.59 -10.86 -22.11
N CYS A 43 -8.47 -10.03 -21.07
CA CYS A 43 -7.19 -9.78 -20.41
C CYS A 43 -6.62 -11.04 -19.74
N LEU A 44 -7.47 -11.90 -19.16
CA LEU A 44 -7.03 -13.19 -18.62
C LEU A 44 -6.52 -14.12 -19.72
N ASN A 45 -7.28 -14.27 -20.81
CA ASN A 45 -6.90 -15.09 -21.96
C ASN A 45 -5.59 -14.60 -22.59
N GLN A 46 -5.42 -13.28 -22.70
CA GLN A 46 -4.18 -12.67 -23.17
C GLN A 46 -3.03 -12.95 -22.19
N THR A 47 -3.27 -12.86 -20.88
CA THR A 47 -2.28 -13.21 -19.85
C THR A 47 -1.83 -14.67 -19.99
N ILE A 48 -2.78 -15.60 -20.08
CA ILE A 48 -2.51 -17.04 -20.16
C ILE A 48 -1.65 -17.38 -21.39
N ARG A 49 -1.90 -16.73 -22.54
CA ARG A 49 -1.08 -16.90 -23.76
C ARG A 49 0.37 -16.45 -23.61
N GLN A 50 0.69 -15.64 -22.60
CA GLN A 50 2.03 -15.11 -22.33
C GLN A 50 2.77 -15.86 -21.21
N LEU A 51 2.15 -16.87 -20.61
CA LEU A 51 2.78 -17.68 -19.57
C LEU A 51 3.76 -18.69 -20.18
N ASP A 52 4.77 -19.05 -19.41
CA ASP A 52 5.80 -20.04 -19.74
C ASP A 52 5.41 -21.48 -19.33
N PHE A 53 4.17 -21.69 -18.88
CA PHE A 53 3.63 -22.98 -18.40
C PHE A 53 2.17 -23.17 -18.81
N ASP A 54 1.65 -24.39 -18.70
CA ASP A 54 0.26 -24.70 -19.03
C ASP A 54 -0.64 -24.33 -17.84
N PHE A 55 -1.20 -23.12 -17.88
CA PHE A 55 -2.07 -22.65 -16.81
C PHE A 55 -3.25 -23.60 -16.51
N TYR A 56 -3.88 -24.17 -17.55
CA TYR A 56 -5.09 -24.97 -17.40
C TYR A 56 -4.82 -26.32 -16.77
N ASN A 57 -3.68 -26.94 -17.08
CA ASN A 57 -3.33 -28.25 -16.54
C ASN A 57 -2.47 -28.15 -15.26
N ASP A 58 -1.57 -27.18 -15.18
CA ASP A 58 -0.55 -27.14 -14.11
C ASP A 58 -1.01 -26.35 -12.87
N LEU A 59 -1.88 -25.34 -13.03
CA LEU A 59 -2.20 -24.40 -11.95
C LEU A 59 -3.69 -24.24 -11.65
N LEU A 60 -4.54 -24.13 -12.67
CA LEU A 60 -5.98 -23.91 -12.50
C LEU A 60 -6.66 -24.94 -11.58
N PRO A 61 -6.36 -26.27 -11.65
CA PRO A 61 -6.95 -27.25 -10.75
C PRO A 61 -6.55 -27.00 -9.29
N THR A 62 -5.33 -26.53 -9.05
CA THR A 62 -4.82 -26.18 -7.73
C THR A 62 -5.53 -24.95 -7.17
N ILE A 63 -5.73 -23.90 -7.98
CA ILE A 63 -6.50 -22.71 -7.56
C ILE A 63 -7.94 -23.12 -7.23
N ALA A 64 -8.58 -23.95 -8.05
CA ALA A 64 -9.94 -24.45 -7.81
C ALA A 64 -10.02 -25.27 -6.51
N LYS A 65 -9.03 -26.13 -6.24
CA LYS A 65 -8.92 -26.87 -4.98
C LYS A 65 -8.82 -25.93 -3.78
N TRP A 66 -7.99 -24.89 -3.85
CA TRP A 66 -7.90 -23.90 -2.78
C TRP A 66 -9.22 -23.15 -2.61
N ALA A 67 -9.87 -22.68 -3.68
CA ALA A 67 -11.15 -21.99 -3.57
C ALA A 67 -12.25 -22.85 -2.91
N SER A 68 -12.16 -24.18 -3.04
CA SER A 68 -13.09 -25.17 -2.50
C SER A 68 -12.76 -25.61 -1.06
N ASP A 69 -11.61 -25.23 -0.52
CA ASP A 69 -11.18 -25.68 0.81
C ASP A 69 -11.85 -24.86 1.92
N HIS A 70 -13.11 -25.19 2.22
CA HIS A 70 -13.90 -24.51 3.24
C HIS A 70 -13.29 -24.59 4.65
N THR A 71 -12.31 -25.47 4.89
CA THR A 71 -11.59 -25.50 6.18
C THR A 71 -10.77 -24.23 6.42
N GLN A 72 -10.47 -23.47 5.36
CA GLN A 72 -9.79 -22.17 5.42
C GLN A 72 -10.78 -21.00 5.58
N SER A 73 -12.10 -21.23 5.53
CA SER A 73 -13.09 -20.18 5.75
C SER A 73 -13.03 -19.69 7.19
N LYS A 74 -13.15 -18.37 7.37
CA LYS A 74 -13.07 -17.72 8.68
C LYS A 74 -14.12 -16.61 8.79
N LEU A 75 -14.90 -16.65 9.86
CA LEU A 75 -15.76 -15.54 10.27
C LEU A 75 -14.89 -14.46 10.91
N ILE A 76 -14.97 -13.23 10.41
CA ILE A 76 -14.19 -12.10 10.90
C ILE A 76 -15.11 -10.91 11.20
N GLU A 77 -14.79 -10.20 12.28
CA GLU A 77 -15.30 -8.85 12.53
C GLU A 77 -14.48 -7.85 11.70
N PRO A 78 -15.11 -7.12 10.75
CA PRO A 78 -14.42 -6.12 9.95
C PRO A 78 -13.80 -5.01 10.81
N LEU A 79 -12.70 -4.42 10.34
CA LEU A 79 -11.99 -3.32 10.99
C LEU A 79 -12.71 -1.99 10.73
N GLN A 80 -13.59 -1.64 11.66
CA GLN A 80 -14.46 -0.47 11.56
C GLN A 80 -13.71 0.84 11.79
N ALA A 81 -14.20 1.92 11.17
CA ALA A 81 -13.71 3.27 11.43
C ALA A 81 -13.92 3.70 12.89
N GLY A 82 -12.95 4.45 13.43
CA GLY A 82 -12.88 4.91 14.82
C GLY A 82 -12.40 3.85 15.82
N THR A 83 -11.90 2.69 15.35
CA THR A 83 -11.48 1.59 16.23
C THR A 83 -9.99 1.29 16.11
N THR A 84 -9.41 0.82 17.21
CA THR A 84 -8.10 0.18 17.21
C THR A 84 -8.31 -1.32 17.36
N ALA A 85 -7.99 -2.09 16.33
CA ALA A 85 -8.28 -3.51 16.27
C ALA A 85 -7.31 -4.24 15.33
N THR A 86 -7.15 -5.54 15.57
CA THR A 86 -6.29 -6.41 14.77
C THR A 86 -7.06 -7.64 14.34
N ILE A 87 -6.92 -8.00 13.06
CA ILE A 87 -7.32 -9.31 12.57
C ILE A 87 -6.10 -10.06 12.06
N VAL A 88 -6.12 -11.37 12.19
CA VAL A 88 -4.99 -12.24 11.80
C VAL A 88 -5.51 -13.35 10.90
N TYR A 89 -4.82 -13.60 9.79
CA TYR A 89 -5.06 -14.73 8.90
C TYR A 89 -3.79 -15.54 8.74
N THR A 90 -3.90 -16.83 8.44
CA THR A 90 -2.76 -17.58 7.89
C THR A 90 -2.63 -17.29 6.40
N ALA A 91 -1.43 -17.45 5.83
CA ALA A 91 -1.21 -17.34 4.38
C ALA A 91 -2.14 -18.30 3.60
N ALA A 92 -2.44 -19.48 4.14
CA ALA A 92 -3.42 -20.40 3.56
C ALA A 92 -4.85 -19.83 3.50
N GLN A 93 -5.30 -19.12 4.54
CA GLN A 93 -6.60 -18.46 4.56
C GLN A 93 -6.66 -17.28 3.58
N VAL A 94 -5.58 -16.49 3.48
CA VAL A 94 -5.50 -15.41 2.49
C VAL A 94 -5.55 -15.97 1.06
N ARG A 95 -4.80 -17.05 0.79
CA ARG A 95 -4.83 -17.76 -0.50
C ARG A 95 -6.21 -18.32 -0.83
N TYR A 96 -6.93 -18.87 0.15
CA TYR A 96 -8.32 -19.31 -0.01
C TYR A 96 -9.23 -18.14 -0.47
N ILE A 97 -9.09 -16.97 0.15
CA ILE A 97 -9.86 -15.78 -0.19
C ILE A 97 -9.51 -15.27 -1.60
N LEU A 98 -8.22 -15.15 -1.93
CA LEU A 98 -7.76 -14.71 -3.24
C LEU A 98 -8.14 -15.68 -4.37
N ALA A 99 -8.11 -16.99 -4.11
CA ALA A 99 -8.57 -18.00 -5.07
C ALA A 99 -10.06 -17.84 -5.36
N ASN A 100 -10.88 -17.55 -4.34
CA ASN A 100 -12.29 -17.22 -4.53
C ASN A 100 -12.49 -15.88 -5.26
N ALA A 101 -11.65 -14.87 -5.02
CA ALA A 101 -11.68 -13.61 -5.75
C ALA A 101 -11.39 -13.79 -7.25
N PHE A 102 -10.42 -14.66 -7.58
CA PHE A 102 -10.08 -15.05 -8.94
C PHE A 102 -11.28 -15.68 -9.68
N PHE A 103 -12.09 -16.47 -8.97
CA PHE A 103 -13.35 -17.03 -9.52
C PHE A 103 -14.58 -16.16 -9.28
N LEU A 104 -14.42 -14.90 -8.86
CA LEU A 104 -15.51 -13.94 -8.69
C LEU A 104 -16.55 -14.37 -7.64
N ASN A 105 -16.11 -15.11 -6.62
CA ASN A 105 -16.93 -15.66 -5.53
C ASN A 105 -16.80 -14.88 -4.21
N THR A 106 -16.28 -13.65 -4.25
CA THR A 106 -16.16 -12.79 -3.07
C THR A 106 -17.40 -11.90 -2.92
N LYS A 107 -18.04 -11.97 -1.75
CA LYS A 107 -19.03 -10.98 -1.30
C LYS A 107 -18.34 -9.66 -1.02
N SER A 108 -19.03 -8.55 -1.29
CA SER A 108 -18.52 -7.23 -0.91
C SER A 108 -18.44 -7.10 0.61
N GLY A 109 -17.29 -6.62 1.08
CA GLY A 109 -17.10 -6.09 2.43
C GLY A 109 -17.23 -4.58 2.41
N TYR A 110 -16.24 -3.87 2.97
CA TYR A 110 -16.10 -2.43 2.74
C TYR A 110 -15.71 -2.11 1.28
N GLY A 111 -14.93 -2.99 0.67
CA GLY A 111 -14.67 -3.03 -0.76
C GLY A 111 -14.90 -4.42 -1.37
N ASN A 112 -14.36 -4.62 -2.57
CA ASN A 112 -14.42 -5.89 -3.26
C ASN A 112 -13.09 -6.18 -3.98
N ILE A 113 -12.59 -7.39 -3.81
CA ILE A 113 -11.30 -7.84 -4.37
C ILE A 113 -11.48 -8.73 -5.59
N ASP A 114 -12.71 -8.95 -6.05
CA ASP A 114 -12.93 -9.68 -7.29
C ASP A 114 -12.24 -8.99 -8.48
N LEU A 115 -11.92 -9.79 -9.51
CA LEU A 115 -11.14 -9.32 -10.65
C LEU A 115 -12.00 -8.82 -11.82
N THR A 116 -13.29 -8.50 -11.57
CA THR A 116 -14.23 -8.06 -12.62
C THR A 116 -13.61 -6.97 -13.49
N HIS A 117 -13.11 -5.90 -12.86
CA HIS A 117 -12.56 -4.76 -13.57
C HIS A 117 -11.27 -5.07 -14.34
N LEU A 118 -10.48 -6.06 -13.91
CA LEU A 118 -9.31 -6.49 -14.69
C LEU A 118 -9.73 -7.36 -15.88
N TYR A 119 -10.71 -8.23 -15.70
CA TYR A 119 -11.20 -9.12 -16.76
C TYR A 119 -11.91 -8.36 -17.87
N ASP A 120 -12.83 -7.47 -17.50
CA ASP A 120 -13.69 -6.74 -18.45
C ASP A 120 -12.96 -5.59 -19.17
N SER A 121 -11.71 -5.30 -18.81
CA SER A 121 -10.92 -4.29 -19.50
C SER A 121 -10.57 -4.75 -20.91
N LEU A 122 -10.96 -3.99 -21.93
CA LEU A 122 -10.74 -4.35 -23.32
C LEU A 122 -9.27 -4.15 -23.72
N PHE A 123 -8.52 -5.26 -23.80
CA PHE A 123 -7.11 -5.29 -24.26
C PHE A 123 -6.19 -4.34 -23.51
N ASP A 124 -6.43 -4.17 -22.21
CA ASP A 124 -5.62 -3.32 -21.36
C ASP A 124 -4.35 -4.07 -20.94
N GLY A 125 -3.20 -3.64 -21.47
CA GLY A 125 -1.91 -4.21 -21.12
C GLY A 125 -1.60 -4.16 -19.62
N LEU A 126 -2.14 -3.17 -18.91
CA LEU A 126 -1.96 -3.06 -17.47
C LEU A 126 -2.76 -4.11 -16.71
N ALA A 127 -4.01 -4.35 -17.13
CA ALA A 127 -4.83 -5.42 -16.56
C ALA A 127 -4.17 -6.79 -16.75
N VAL A 128 -3.59 -7.05 -17.93
CA VAL A 128 -2.84 -8.28 -18.24
C VAL A 128 -1.69 -8.49 -17.24
N GLU A 129 -0.87 -7.48 -17.01
CA GLU A 129 0.30 -7.58 -16.12
C GLU A 129 -0.10 -7.76 -14.65
N ARG A 130 -1.19 -7.12 -14.21
CA ARG A 130 -1.72 -7.30 -12.86
C ARG A 130 -2.33 -8.68 -12.64
N ILE A 131 -3.06 -9.21 -13.62
CA ILE A 131 -3.56 -10.60 -13.59
C ILE A 131 -2.36 -11.55 -13.53
N ARG A 132 -1.29 -11.29 -14.30
CA ARG A 132 -0.06 -12.09 -14.29
C ARG A 132 0.58 -12.14 -12.91
N CYS A 133 0.68 -11.01 -12.22
CA CYS A 133 1.22 -10.96 -10.85
C CYS A 133 0.45 -11.89 -9.89
N LEU A 134 -0.88 -11.90 -9.97
CA LEU A 134 -1.70 -12.78 -9.13
C LEU A 134 -1.58 -14.26 -9.53
N ILE A 135 -1.49 -14.58 -10.82
CA ILE A 135 -1.22 -15.94 -11.31
C ILE A 135 0.12 -16.45 -10.78
N GLU A 136 1.16 -15.62 -10.85
CA GLU A 136 2.49 -15.99 -10.34
C GLU A 136 2.53 -16.12 -8.81
N TYR A 137 1.73 -15.34 -8.08
CA TYR A 137 1.49 -15.57 -6.65
C TYR A 137 0.93 -16.97 -6.38
N PHE A 138 -0.08 -17.41 -7.13
CA PHE A 138 -0.63 -18.76 -6.99
C PHE A 138 0.38 -19.83 -7.37
N ARG A 139 1.16 -19.61 -8.45
CA ARG A 139 2.22 -20.53 -8.89
C ARG A 139 3.30 -20.71 -7.82
N LEU A 140 3.78 -19.62 -7.22
CA LEU A 140 4.77 -19.67 -6.15
C LEU A 140 4.19 -20.30 -4.87
N SER A 141 2.93 -20.00 -4.56
CA SER A 141 2.24 -20.57 -3.41
C SER A 141 1.95 -22.07 -3.53
N SER A 142 1.98 -22.65 -4.75
CA SER A 142 1.80 -24.10 -4.93
C SER A 142 3.07 -24.89 -4.68
N GLN A 143 4.23 -24.24 -4.71
CA GLN A 143 5.55 -24.87 -4.59
C GLN A 143 6.01 -24.98 -3.13
N GLN A 144 5.38 -24.23 -2.22
CA GLN A 144 5.80 -24.15 -0.83
C GLN A 144 4.61 -24.10 0.12
N ASN A 145 4.74 -24.75 1.27
CA ASN A 145 3.81 -24.58 2.37
C ASN A 145 4.18 -23.34 3.17
N ASP A 146 3.30 -22.34 3.15
CA ASP A 146 3.43 -21.11 3.92
C ASP A 146 2.48 -21.13 5.14
N ASN A 147 3.07 -21.21 6.33
CA ASN A 147 2.37 -21.21 7.62
C ASN A 147 2.42 -19.85 8.32
N ARG A 148 2.91 -18.80 7.64
CA ARG A 148 2.99 -17.47 8.24
C ARG A 148 1.60 -16.93 8.59
N GLN A 149 1.60 -16.03 9.55
CA GLN A 149 0.46 -15.19 9.87
C GLN A 149 0.64 -13.82 9.22
N ILE A 150 -0.46 -13.32 8.66
CA ILE A 150 -0.59 -11.98 8.12
C ILE A 150 -1.59 -11.27 9.01
N SER A 151 -1.20 -10.16 9.62
CA SER A 151 -2.12 -9.35 10.43
C SER A 151 -2.45 -8.03 9.73
N ILE A 152 -3.67 -7.57 9.95
CA ILE A 152 -4.14 -6.25 9.51
C ILE A 152 -4.52 -5.53 10.79
N GLU A 153 -3.76 -4.48 11.08
CA GLU A 153 -3.84 -3.71 12.31
C GLU A 153 -4.37 -2.31 11.98
N ARG A 154 -5.60 -1.98 12.41
CA ARG A 154 -6.12 -0.62 12.33
C ARG A 154 -5.80 0.10 13.63
N TYR A 155 -5.28 1.31 13.52
CA TYR A 155 -4.96 2.16 14.66
C TYR A 155 -5.63 3.53 14.50
N SER A 156 -6.42 3.94 15.49
CA SER A 156 -6.89 5.31 15.65
C SER A 156 -6.09 5.98 16.77
N TYR A 157 -5.37 7.04 16.45
CA TYR A 157 -4.66 7.85 17.45
C TYR A 157 -5.54 8.96 18.02
N LYS A 158 -6.78 9.13 17.55
CA LYS A 158 -7.77 10.11 18.02
C LYS A 158 -7.20 11.52 18.07
N ASN A 159 -6.67 11.92 19.22
CA ASN A 159 -6.06 13.22 19.47
C ASN A 159 -4.71 13.12 20.21
N GLU A 160 -4.08 11.94 20.23
CA GLU A 160 -2.79 11.69 20.88
C GLU A 160 -1.61 12.18 20.02
N LEU A 161 -1.78 13.33 19.36
CA LEU A 161 -0.73 13.92 18.54
C LEU A 161 0.40 14.46 19.42
N PRO A 162 1.67 14.34 18.96
CA PRO A 162 2.75 15.11 19.55
C PRO A 162 2.43 16.60 19.51
N ASP A 163 2.73 17.33 20.59
CA ASP A 163 2.71 18.78 20.55
C ASP A 163 3.92 19.26 19.75
N TRP A 164 3.75 19.44 18.44
CA TRP A 164 4.80 19.78 17.48
C TRP A 164 5.61 21.03 17.88
N ASN A 165 4.98 21.98 18.58
CA ASN A 165 5.63 23.22 19.06
C ASN A 165 6.66 22.97 20.17
N LYS A 166 6.56 21.84 20.86
CA LYS A 166 7.42 21.50 22.00
C LYS A 166 8.47 20.44 21.64
N GLN A 167 8.53 20.01 20.38
CA GLN A 167 9.48 19.01 19.91
C GLN A 167 10.83 19.66 19.61
N ASN A 168 11.61 19.94 20.67
CA ASN A 168 12.98 20.48 20.57
C ASN A 168 14.00 19.40 20.17
N ILE A 169 13.60 18.53 19.24
CA ILE A 169 14.40 17.41 18.74
C ILE A 169 15.20 17.93 17.54
N PRO A 170 16.54 17.87 17.57
CA PRO A 170 17.37 18.33 16.47
C PRO A 170 17.20 17.44 15.24
N ILE A 171 17.36 18.03 14.06
CA ILE A 171 17.43 17.24 12.82
C ILE A 171 18.79 16.56 12.71
N GLU A 172 18.78 15.26 12.47
CA GLU A 172 19.98 14.43 12.29
C GLU A 172 20.03 13.91 10.85
N SER A 173 20.90 14.47 10.00
CA SER A 173 20.98 14.03 8.59
C SER A 173 21.37 12.56 8.46
N SER A 174 22.12 12.03 9.42
CA SER A 174 22.53 10.63 9.47
C SER A 174 21.36 9.64 9.54
N LYS A 175 20.20 10.07 10.05
CA LYS A 175 18.96 9.28 10.10
C LYS A 175 18.13 9.37 8.82
N ILE A 176 18.60 10.06 7.77
CA ILE A 176 17.87 10.25 6.52
C ILE A 176 18.73 9.82 5.33
N LYS A 177 18.24 8.85 4.55
CA LYS A 177 18.90 8.39 3.32
C LYS A 177 18.02 8.71 2.12
N ILE A 178 18.46 9.67 1.31
CA ILE A 178 17.76 10.06 0.08
C ILE A 178 18.37 9.33 -1.12
N PHE A 179 17.54 8.64 -1.90
CA PHE A 179 17.96 7.83 -3.04
C PHE A 179 17.00 7.93 -4.23
N THR A 180 17.48 7.58 -5.43
CA THR A 180 16.73 7.75 -6.70
C THR A 180 16.13 6.45 -7.24
N GLY A 181 16.44 5.31 -6.64
CA GLY A 181 15.79 4.02 -6.95
C GLY A 181 14.33 3.96 -6.48
N ARG A 182 13.65 2.86 -6.78
CA ARG A 182 12.26 2.63 -6.33
C ARG A 182 12.24 2.32 -4.84
N MET A 183 11.14 2.61 -4.16
CA MET A 183 10.99 2.29 -2.74
C MET A 183 11.22 0.80 -2.48
N GLU A 184 10.67 -0.03 -3.35
CA GLU A 184 10.73 -1.47 -3.32
C GLU A 184 12.15 -2.03 -3.57
N ASP A 185 13.11 -1.20 -4.00
CA ASP A 185 14.52 -1.60 -4.17
C ASP A 185 15.34 -1.45 -2.87
N ALA A 186 14.75 -0.87 -1.81
CA ALA A 186 15.42 -0.65 -0.54
C ALA A 186 15.45 -1.92 0.32
N ASN A 187 16.37 -2.83 -0.01
CA ASN A 187 16.46 -4.18 0.58
C ASN A 187 16.85 -4.23 2.07
N GLU A 188 17.24 -3.11 2.69
CA GLU A 188 17.58 -3.05 4.12
C GLU A 188 16.37 -2.81 5.03
N ALA A 189 15.26 -2.36 4.45
CA ALA A 189 14.07 -1.97 5.20
C ALA A 189 12.96 -3.02 5.06
N GLN A 190 12.22 -3.20 6.14
CA GLN A 190 11.06 -4.09 6.17
C GLN A 190 9.75 -3.31 6.30
N GLY A 191 9.80 -2.04 6.75
CA GLY A 191 8.65 -1.14 6.78
C GLY A 191 8.54 -0.33 5.50
N LEU A 192 7.57 -0.65 4.65
CA LEU A 192 7.32 0.02 3.37
C LEU A 192 6.05 0.86 3.44
N VAL A 193 6.16 2.16 3.22
CA VAL A 193 5.00 3.04 3.18
C VAL A 193 4.17 2.78 1.92
N ASP A 194 2.86 2.62 2.10
CA ASP A 194 1.86 2.64 1.04
C ASP A 194 1.23 4.04 0.95
N PHE A 195 1.31 4.65 -0.24
CA PHE A 195 0.74 5.95 -0.55
C PHE A 195 -0.75 5.82 -0.85
N ALA A 196 -1.47 5.41 0.18
CA ALA A 196 -2.82 4.90 0.06
C ALA A 196 -3.83 5.98 -0.33
N ASN A 197 -4.93 5.53 -0.94
CA ASN A 197 -6.19 6.25 -0.84
C ASN A 197 -6.85 5.97 0.54
N LYS A 198 -7.59 6.94 1.09
CA LYS A 198 -8.35 6.73 2.35
C LYS A 198 -9.35 5.57 2.26
N HIS A 199 -9.81 5.25 1.05
CA HIS A 199 -10.45 3.98 0.72
C HIS A 199 -9.33 3.09 0.20
N ILE A 200 -8.80 2.15 1.00
CA ILE A 200 -7.62 1.36 0.58
C ILE A 200 -7.87 0.79 -0.80
N HIS A 201 -6.97 1.12 -1.73
CA HIS A 201 -7.00 0.71 -3.12
C HIS A 201 -8.35 1.07 -3.79
N ILE A 202 -8.90 2.24 -3.47
CA ILE A 202 -10.23 2.76 -3.86
C ILE A 202 -11.40 1.77 -3.63
N HIS A 203 -11.23 0.85 -2.67
CA HIS A 203 -12.14 -0.26 -2.36
C HIS A 203 -12.34 -1.28 -3.51
N ARG A 204 -11.44 -1.34 -4.51
CA ARG A 204 -11.54 -2.28 -5.64
C ARG A 204 -10.22 -2.48 -6.39
N ILE A 205 -10.05 -3.64 -7.01
CA ILE A 205 -8.90 -3.88 -7.91
C ILE A 205 -9.24 -3.36 -9.32
N ILE A 206 -8.39 -2.48 -9.88
CA ILE A 206 -8.59 -1.84 -11.19
C ILE A 206 -7.32 -1.89 -12.06
N PRO A 207 -7.38 -1.60 -13.37
CA PRO A 207 -6.21 -1.43 -14.23
C PRO A 207 -5.48 -0.11 -13.94
N SER A 208 -4.91 0.01 -12.74
CA SER A 208 -4.02 1.09 -12.32
C SER A 208 -2.74 0.50 -11.75
N ALA A 209 -1.64 1.22 -11.87
CA ALA A 209 -0.34 0.88 -11.30
C ALA A 209 0.38 2.15 -10.85
N THR A 210 -0.33 2.98 -10.07
CA THR A 210 0.34 3.92 -9.18
C THR A 210 0.95 3.15 -8.00
N GLN A 211 1.61 3.84 -7.08
CA GLN A 211 2.43 3.21 -6.03
C GLN A 211 1.65 2.17 -5.19
N GLU A 212 0.45 2.48 -4.70
CA GLU A 212 -0.39 1.57 -3.91
C GLU A 212 -0.69 0.27 -4.69
N GLU A 213 -1.08 0.40 -5.96
CA GLU A 213 -1.43 -0.74 -6.80
C GLU A 213 -0.22 -1.60 -7.20
N VAL A 214 0.95 -0.98 -7.32
CA VAL A 214 2.23 -1.67 -7.57
C VAL A 214 2.61 -2.51 -6.34
N ILE A 215 2.56 -1.94 -5.14
CA ILE A 215 2.85 -2.66 -3.89
C ILE A 215 1.92 -3.85 -3.75
N PHE A 216 0.61 -3.66 -3.94
CA PHE A 216 -0.37 -4.74 -3.79
C PHE A 216 -0.25 -5.80 -4.90
N SER A 217 0.23 -5.43 -6.09
CA SER A 217 0.55 -6.42 -7.14
C SER A 217 1.82 -7.23 -6.80
N CYS A 218 2.78 -6.61 -6.11
CA CYS A 218 3.99 -7.29 -5.64
C CYS A 218 3.76 -8.16 -4.41
N CYS A 219 2.80 -7.76 -3.57
CA CYS A 219 2.40 -8.43 -2.34
C CYS A 219 0.88 -8.71 -2.33
N PRO A 220 0.37 -9.67 -3.14
CA PRO A 220 -1.08 -9.87 -3.30
C PRO A 220 -1.86 -10.19 -2.03
N GLU A 221 -1.17 -10.65 -0.98
CA GLU A 221 -1.76 -10.84 0.36
C GLU A 221 -2.36 -9.53 0.93
N ALA A 222 -1.84 -8.37 0.53
CA ALA A 222 -2.31 -7.06 0.94
C ALA A 222 -3.74 -6.74 0.47
N PHE A 223 -4.22 -7.36 -0.62
CA PHE A 223 -5.58 -7.13 -1.13
C PHE A 223 -6.66 -7.45 -0.09
N LEU A 224 -6.38 -8.33 0.88
CA LEU A 224 -7.31 -8.63 1.97
C LEU A 224 -7.76 -7.39 2.75
N SER A 225 -6.89 -6.37 2.86
CA SER A 225 -7.21 -5.10 3.52
C SER A 225 -8.40 -4.37 2.89
N ILE A 226 -8.60 -4.51 1.57
CA ILE A 226 -9.72 -3.91 0.84
C ILE A 226 -11.08 -4.46 1.31
N LEU A 227 -11.16 -5.75 1.68
CA LEU A 227 -12.40 -6.36 2.14
C LEU A 227 -12.77 -5.94 3.57
N VAL A 228 -11.75 -5.82 4.42
CA VAL A 228 -11.90 -5.81 5.88
C VAL A 228 -11.76 -4.44 6.52
N CYS A 229 -11.09 -3.48 5.86
CA CYS A 229 -10.90 -2.14 6.40
C CYS A 229 -11.96 -1.17 5.90
N GLU A 230 -12.65 -0.50 6.82
CA GLU A 230 -13.47 0.66 6.48
C GLU A 230 -12.59 1.83 6.01
N THR A 231 -13.19 2.80 5.31
CA THR A 231 -12.54 4.06 4.96
C THR A 231 -11.78 4.66 6.15
N LEU A 232 -10.50 4.99 5.96
CA LEU A 232 -9.66 5.63 6.97
C LEU A 232 -10.20 7.03 7.29
N GLN A 233 -10.33 7.31 8.59
CA GLN A 233 -10.55 8.67 9.11
C GLN A 233 -9.23 9.45 9.15
N HIS A 234 -9.32 10.75 9.45
CA HIS A 234 -8.15 11.63 9.47
C HIS A 234 -7.08 11.18 10.48
N ASP A 235 -7.49 10.50 11.55
CA ASP A 235 -6.67 10.05 12.69
C ASP A 235 -6.32 8.55 12.66
N GLU A 236 -6.49 7.90 11.50
CA GLU A 236 -6.32 6.45 11.40
C GLU A 236 -5.23 6.01 10.43
N ILE A 237 -4.49 4.97 10.79
CA ILE A 237 -3.56 4.26 9.90
C ILE A 237 -3.89 2.77 9.91
N VAL A 238 -3.41 2.06 8.89
CA VAL A 238 -3.46 0.60 8.84
C VAL A 238 -2.05 0.06 8.64
N ILE A 239 -1.70 -1.02 9.34
CA ILE A 239 -0.46 -1.76 9.10
C ILE A 239 -0.79 -3.17 8.66
N LEU A 240 -0.26 -3.57 7.51
CA LEU A 240 -0.33 -4.95 7.02
C LEU A 240 0.97 -5.64 7.38
N ARG A 241 0.92 -6.51 8.39
CA ARG A 241 2.12 -7.17 8.90
C ARG A 241 2.39 -8.47 8.17
N GLY A 242 3.67 -8.72 7.94
CA GLY A 242 4.12 -9.99 7.41
C GLY A 242 3.52 -10.28 6.05
N CYS A 243 3.42 -9.29 5.17
CA CYS A 243 3.09 -9.55 3.77
C CYS A 243 4.34 -10.05 3.05
N LYS A 244 4.22 -11.16 2.31
CA LYS A 244 5.32 -11.65 1.48
C LYS A 244 5.30 -10.94 0.12
N ARG A 245 6.47 -10.51 -0.33
CA ARG A 245 6.66 -10.06 -1.71
C ARG A 245 6.93 -11.25 -2.61
N PHE A 246 6.09 -11.41 -3.62
CA PHE A 246 6.18 -12.51 -4.59
C PHE A 246 6.81 -12.08 -5.91
N ILE A 247 6.66 -10.81 -6.26
CA ILE A 247 6.89 -10.34 -7.63
C ILE A 247 7.96 -9.24 -7.69
N GLU A 248 8.78 -9.34 -8.72
CA GLU A 248 9.59 -8.25 -9.26
C GLU A 248 8.92 -7.68 -10.50
N TYR A 249 9.06 -6.37 -10.67
CA TYR A 249 8.44 -5.64 -11.77
C TYR A 249 9.42 -4.64 -12.40
N THR A 250 9.02 -4.06 -13.53
CA THR A 250 9.64 -2.87 -14.13
C THR A 250 8.57 -1.85 -14.53
N GLY A 251 8.97 -0.61 -14.74
CA GLY A 251 8.07 0.46 -15.17
C GLY A 251 7.12 0.93 -14.08
N TYR A 252 6.24 1.86 -14.42
CA TYR A 252 5.27 2.51 -13.53
C TYR A 252 4.09 3.02 -14.34
N ALA A 253 2.90 3.05 -13.74
CA ALA A 253 1.65 3.38 -14.44
C ALA A 253 1.46 2.49 -15.70
N ASP A 254 1.28 3.10 -16.87
CA ASP A 254 1.07 2.41 -18.16
C ASP A 254 2.24 1.52 -18.60
N THR A 255 3.45 1.79 -18.11
CA THR A 255 4.66 1.00 -18.39
C THR A 255 4.90 -0.13 -17.39
N PHE A 256 4.06 -0.31 -16.37
CA PHE A 256 4.21 -1.39 -15.39
C PHE A 256 4.19 -2.77 -16.07
N ARG A 257 5.20 -3.61 -15.82
CA ARG A 257 5.32 -4.97 -16.33
C ARG A 257 5.81 -5.91 -15.23
N TYR A 258 5.25 -7.12 -15.18
CA TYR A 258 5.84 -8.24 -14.47
C TYR A 258 7.25 -8.50 -15.02
N LYS A 259 8.21 -8.73 -14.12
CA LYS A 259 9.60 -9.04 -14.49
C LYS A 259 9.96 -10.48 -14.14
N SER A 260 9.83 -10.85 -12.88
CA SER A 260 10.24 -12.16 -12.36
C SER A 260 9.65 -12.42 -10.98
N HIS A 261 9.96 -13.58 -10.40
CA HIS A 261 9.75 -13.84 -8.98
C HIS A 261 10.70 -13.02 -8.11
N HIS A 262 10.27 -12.68 -6.90
CA HIS A 262 11.13 -12.08 -5.88
C HIS A 262 11.87 -13.17 -5.09
N HIS A 263 13.14 -12.93 -4.77
CA HIS A 263 14.04 -13.94 -4.21
C HIS A 263 14.01 -13.96 -2.67
N GLU A 264 13.93 -15.16 -2.09
CA GLU A 264 13.91 -15.40 -0.63
C GLU A 264 15.11 -14.84 0.13
N GLN A 265 16.26 -14.73 -0.52
CA GLN A 265 17.47 -14.21 0.12
C GLN A 265 17.43 -12.68 0.33
N ASN A 266 16.43 -11.99 -0.21
CA ASN A 266 16.24 -10.56 0.02
C ASN A 266 15.75 -10.33 1.46
N PRO A 267 16.39 -9.48 2.28
CA PRO A 267 15.88 -9.19 3.63
C PRO A 267 14.48 -8.57 3.64
N ALA A 268 14.11 -7.86 2.56
CA ALA A 268 12.76 -7.33 2.33
C ALA A 268 11.80 -8.36 1.68
N TYR A 269 12.04 -9.67 1.85
CA TYR A 269 11.16 -10.71 1.33
C TYR A 269 9.80 -10.74 2.05
N ILE A 270 9.82 -10.51 3.36
CA ILE A 270 8.64 -10.29 4.20
C ILE A 270 8.69 -8.85 4.68
N GLN A 271 7.61 -8.10 4.46
CA GLN A 271 7.54 -6.67 4.74
C GLN A 271 6.26 -6.34 5.52
N ASP A 272 6.36 -5.29 6.33
CA ASP A 272 5.22 -4.60 6.89
C ASP A 272 4.87 -3.42 5.96
N ILE A 273 3.62 -3.37 5.51
CA ILE A 273 3.11 -2.29 4.66
C ILE A 273 2.41 -1.26 5.54
N LEU A 274 2.93 -0.04 5.58
CA LEU A 274 2.43 1.07 6.38
C LEU A 274 1.46 1.92 5.55
N VAL A 275 0.16 1.63 5.67
CA VAL A 275 -0.91 2.26 4.89
C VAL A 275 -1.27 3.62 5.50
N MET A 276 -0.95 4.69 4.78
CA MET A 276 -1.33 6.05 5.15
C MET A 276 -1.78 6.90 3.97
N ASP A 277 -2.91 7.57 4.13
CA ASP A 277 -3.51 8.41 3.08
C ASP A 277 -3.15 9.89 3.28
N ALA A 278 -2.83 10.62 2.21
CA ALA A 278 -2.41 12.02 2.25
C ALA A 278 -3.57 13.01 2.00
N CYS A 279 -3.51 14.18 2.63
CA CYS A 279 -4.37 15.30 2.24
C CYS A 279 -3.78 16.05 1.03
N TYR A 280 -4.66 16.36 0.06
CA TYR A 280 -4.31 17.11 -1.14
C TYR A 280 -4.93 18.51 -1.21
N ASN A 281 -6.15 18.68 -0.69
CA ASN A 281 -6.82 19.98 -0.64
C ASN A 281 -6.33 20.80 0.56
N GLY A 282 -5.98 22.07 0.33
CA GLY A 282 -5.58 22.97 1.42
C GLY A 282 -4.37 22.45 2.21
N GLN A 283 -3.42 21.80 1.53
CA GLN A 283 -2.27 21.10 2.14
C GLN A 283 -1.42 21.96 3.09
N PHE A 284 -1.44 23.28 2.91
CA PHE A 284 -0.71 24.23 3.74
C PHE A 284 -1.54 24.88 4.84
N ILE A 285 -2.83 24.56 4.97
CA ILE A 285 -3.63 25.04 6.10
C ILE A 285 -3.16 24.29 7.34
N ARG A 286 -3.03 25.00 8.47
CA ARG A 286 -2.61 24.43 9.75
C ARG A 286 -3.22 23.07 10.08
N ASN A 287 -4.55 22.93 10.01
CA ASN A 287 -5.22 21.66 10.31
C ASN A 287 -4.76 20.52 9.40
N THR A 288 -4.48 20.81 8.13
CA THR A 288 -3.98 19.82 7.16
C THR A 288 -2.51 19.48 7.42
N ILE A 289 -1.71 20.48 7.81
CA ILE A 289 -0.31 20.28 8.24
C ILE A 289 -0.28 19.34 9.44
N ASP A 290 -1.04 19.66 10.50
CA ASP A 290 -1.15 18.85 11.72
C ASP A 290 -1.62 17.43 11.42
N ARG A 291 -2.60 17.30 10.53
CA ARG A 291 -3.17 16.01 10.12
C ARG A 291 -2.14 15.13 9.43
N ASP A 292 -1.44 15.63 8.41
CA ASP A 292 -0.48 14.82 7.64
C ASP A 292 0.78 14.51 8.47
N LEU A 293 1.22 15.43 9.33
CA LEU A 293 2.25 15.17 10.33
C LEU A 293 1.83 14.03 11.26
N GLY A 294 0.62 14.11 11.81
CA GLY A 294 0.05 13.10 12.69
C GLY A 294 -0.08 11.74 12.03
N LYS A 295 -0.51 11.71 10.76
CA LYS A 295 -0.65 10.49 9.97
C LYS A 295 0.69 9.80 9.74
N ALA A 296 1.71 10.55 9.30
CA ALA A 296 3.05 10.03 9.09
C ALA A 296 3.66 9.54 10.41
N TRP A 297 3.54 10.32 11.49
CA TRP A 297 4.02 9.92 12.81
C TRP A 297 3.35 8.65 13.30
N ALA A 298 2.03 8.53 13.22
CA ALA A 298 1.33 7.34 13.68
C ALA A 298 1.74 6.09 12.90
N ALA A 299 1.93 6.20 11.57
CA ALA A 299 2.42 5.10 10.75
C ALA A 299 3.84 4.66 11.15
N PHE A 300 4.72 5.63 11.42
CA PHE A 300 6.11 5.33 11.76
C PHE A 300 6.28 4.86 13.21
N ASP A 301 5.56 5.45 14.16
CA ASP A 301 5.54 5.06 15.58
C ASP A 301 5.01 3.64 15.79
N LYS A 302 4.02 3.23 14.99
CA LYS A 302 3.46 1.88 15.04
C LYS A 302 4.23 0.88 14.19
N SER A 303 5.22 1.31 13.41
CA SER A 303 6.16 0.40 12.74
C SER A 303 6.93 -0.43 13.78
N LYS A 304 7.25 -1.69 13.45
CA LYS A 304 8.22 -2.49 14.24
C LYS A 304 9.62 -2.41 13.65
N ASP A 305 9.75 -1.78 12.49
CA ASP A 305 11.00 -1.71 11.74
C ASP A 305 11.73 -0.42 12.05
N GLU A 306 13.03 -0.55 12.36
CA GLU A 306 13.89 0.60 12.66
C GLU A 306 14.25 1.40 11.39
N ILE A 307 14.11 0.78 10.21
CA ILE A 307 14.32 1.42 8.91
C ILE A 307 12.99 1.42 8.16
N ILE A 308 12.51 2.62 7.83
CA ILE A 308 11.26 2.84 7.10
C ILE A 308 11.58 3.39 5.72
N VAL A 309 10.98 2.81 4.68
CA VAL A 309 11.10 3.32 3.32
C VAL A 309 9.84 4.07 2.93
N THR A 310 10.03 5.28 2.44
CA THR A 310 8.98 6.14 1.93
C THR A 310 9.47 6.91 0.70
N GLY A 311 8.75 7.94 0.31
CA GLY A 311 9.11 8.84 -0.77
C GLY A 311 8.11 9.97 -0.89
N ASN A 312 7.78 10.33 -2.13
CA ASN A 312 6.90 11.43 -2.52
C ASN A 312 5.40 11.17 -2.21
N TRP A 313 5.10 10.84 -0.96
CA TRP A 313 3.77 10.55 -0.43
C TRP A 313 2.80 11.69 -0.71
N GLY A 314 1.71 11.39 -1.43
CA GLY A 314 0.69 12.39 -1.78
C GLY A 314 1.11 13.40 -2.85
N CYS A 315 2.27 13.28 -3.48
CA CYS A 315 2.76 14.28 -4.46
C CYS A 315 2.51 13.89 -5.94
N GLY A 316 2.05 12.67 -6.20
CA GLY A 316 1.70 12.19 -7.54
C GLY A 316 0.31 12.68 -7.99
N VAL A 317 -0.63 11.73 -8.14
CA VAL A 317 -2.03 12.03 -8.52
C VAL A 317 -2.70 13.06 -7.60
N PHE A 318 -2.28 13.09 -6.33
CA PHE A 318 -2.78 14.01 -5.31
C PHE A 318 -2.15 15.42 -5.37
N GLY A 319 -1.07 15.65 -6.13
CA GLY A 319 -0.54 17.00 -6.36
C GLY A 319 -0.02 17.73 -5.11
N GLY A 320 0.39 16.98 -4.08
CA GLY A 320 1.08 17.51 -2.91
C GLY A 320 2.42 18.17 -3.26
N ASP A 321 2.81 19.17 -2.47
CA ASP A 321 4.11 19.82 -2.54
C ASP A 321 5.19 18.89 -1.98
N LEU A 322 6.21 18.64 -2.82
CA LEU A 322 7.29 17.70 -2.53
C LEU A 322 8.09 18.08 -1.29
N ILE A 323 8.29 19.39 -1.05
CA ILE A 323 9.10 19.87 0.08
C ILE A 323 8.28 19.82 1.36
N LEU A 324 7.00 20.20 1.31
CA LEU A 324 6.09 20.10 2.44
C LEU A 324 5.98 18.64 2.91
N LYS A 325 5.65 17.72 2.00
CA LYS A 325 5.46 16.31 2.33
C LYS A 325 6.75 15.64 2.79
N PHE A 326 7.89 16.06 2.26
CA PHE A 326 9.20 15.63 2.78
C PHE A 326 9.41 16.11 4.22
N LEU A 327 9.22 17.39 4.50
CA LEU A 327 9.43 17.96 5.85
C LEU A 327 8.46 17.37 6.89
N GLN A 328 7.22 17.08 6.49
CA GLN A 328 6.25 16.42 7.37
C GLN A 328 6.72 15.01 7.78
N GLN A 329 7.19 14.22 6.81
CA GLN A 329 7.72 12.88 7.08
C GLN A 329 9.05 12.94 7.87
N LEU A 330 9.91 13.92 7.59
CA LEU A 330 11.13 14.17 8.36
C LEU A 330 10.81 14.45 9.83
N CYS A 331 9.88 15.39 10.10
CA CYS A 331 9.47 15.74 11.45
C CYS A 331 8.88 14.54 12.20
N ALA A 332 8.00 13.77 11.53
CA ALA A 332 7.43 12.55 12.08
C ALA A 332 8.51 11.52 12.47
N ALA A 333 9.52 11.33 11.60
CA ALA A 333 10.60 10.37 11.83
C ALA A 333 11.54 10.78 12.98
N MET A 334 11.90 12.07 13.09
CA MET A 334 12.84 12.51 14.13
C MET A 334 12.27 12.34 15.55
N ILE A 335 10.95 12.47 15.74
CA ILE A 335 10.32 12.33 17.06
C ILE A 335 10.45 10.91 17.64
N LEU A 336 10.63 9.90 16.79
CA LEU A 336 10.68 8.49 17.22
C LEU A 336 11.91 8.16 18.08
N GLY A 337 12.92 9.03 18.09
CA GLY A 337 14.09 8.90 18.96
C GLY A 337 14.92 7.65 18.68
N ASP A 338 15.27 6.91 19.74
CA ASP A 338 16.25 5.81 19.68
C ASP A 338 15.69 4.51 19.07
N HIS A 339 14.36 4.36 19.00
CA HIS A 339 13.73 3.20 18.36
C HIS A 339 13.75 3.28 16.82
N PHE A 340 14.17 4.42 16.28
CA PHE A 340 14.22 4.70 14.86
C PHE A 340 15.67 4.89 14.40
N LYS A 341 16.06 4.09 13.40
CA LYS A 341 17.40 4.12 12.84
C LYS A 341 17.49 5.02 11.61
N ARG A 342 16.57 4.90 10.64
CA ARG A 342 16.69 5.62 9.36
C ARG A 342 15.39 5.72 8.56
N LEU A 343 15.18 6.88 7.91
CA LEU A 343 14.19 7.07 6.87
C LEU A 343 14.87 6.94 5.50
N ASP A 344 14.54 5.91 4.73
CA ASP A 344 14.98 5.76 3.35
C ASP A 344 13.94 6.44 2.45
N TYR A 345 14.26 7.64 1.96
CA TYR A 345 13.37 8.47 1.15
C TYR A 345 13.70 8.36 -0.34
N SER A 346 12.82 7.72 -1.10
CA SER A 346 12.91 7.65 -2.56
C SER A 346 12.37 8.92 -3.20
N VAL A 347 13.16 9.53 -4.08
CA VAL A 347 12.70 10.60 -4.99
C VAL A 347 12.35 10.09 -6.39
N TYR A 348 12.39 8.76 -6.59
CA TYR A 348 11.98 8.08 -7.82
C TYR A 348 12.55 8.71 -9.12
N GLY A 349 13.85 8.54 -9.35
CA GLY A 349 14.55 9.02 -10.54
C GLY A 349 14.83 10.53 -10.61
N ASP A 350 14.28 11.34 -9.71
CA ASP A 350 14.52 12.79 -9.70
C ASP A 350 15.84 13.17 -8.98
N GLU A 351 16.95 13.09 -9.72
CA GLU A 351 18.28 13.45 -9.22
C GLU A 351 18.37 14.91 -8.73
N LYS A 352 17.59 15.82 -9.30
CA LYS A 352 17.57 17.23 -8.88
C LYS A 352 16.90 17.35 -7.51
N LEU A 353 15.76 16.69 -7.32
CA LEU A 353 15.09 16.62 -6.02
C LEU A 353 15.98 15.93 -4.99
N ALA A 354 16.65 14.82 -5.33
CA ALA A 354 17.58 14.16 -4.42
C ALA A 354 18.67 15.12 -3.91
N THR A 355 19.32 15.84 -4.83
CA THR A 355 20.37 16.82 -4.49
C THR A 355 19.81 17.91 -3.58
N LYS A 356 18.62 18.41 -3.92
CA LYS A 356 17.95 19.49 -3.18
C LYS A 356 17.56 19.07 -1.77
N LEU A 357 16.96 17.89 -1.60
CA LEU A 357 16.56 17.38 -0.29
C LEU A 357 17.78 17.06 0.59
N LYS A 358 18.88 16.54 0.01
CA LYS A 358 20.13 16.32 0.76
C LYS A 358 20.67 17.64 1.30
N TYR A 359 20.78 18.64 0.43
CA TYR A 359 21.18 19.99 0.84
C TYR A 359 20.25 20.58 1.90
N LEU A 360 18.94 20.39 1.77
CA LEU A 360 17.96 20.87 2.76
C LEU A 360 18.19 20.24 4.14
N VAL A 361 18.33 18.92 4.23
CA VAL A 361 18.55 18.23 5.51
C VAL A 361 19.88 18.61 6.14
N GLU A 362 20.96 18.68 5.36
CA GLU A 362 22.28 19.12 5.83
C GLU A 362 22.23 20.53 6.41
N ASN A 363 21.51 21.46 5.77
CA ASN A 363 21.36 22.82 6.29
C ASN A 363 20.46 22.89 7.52
N LEU A 364 19.41 22.08 7.61
CA LEU A 364 18.60 21.99 8.83
C LEU A 364 19.46 21.59 10.03
N GLU A 365 20.31 20.57 9.87
CA GLU A 365 21.24 20.12 10.91
C GLU A 365 22.33 21.17 11.22
N ASN A 366 23.00 21.73 10.20
CA ASN A 366 24.07 22.72 10.39
C ASN A 366 23.57 24.00 11.10
N ASN A 367 22.33 24.41 10.83
CA ASN A 367 21.69 25.56 11.49
C ASN A 367 20.99 25.16 12.80
N LYS A 368 21.21 23.94 13.31
CA LYS A 368 20.66 23.41 14.56
C LYS A 368 19.13 23.54 14.65
N LYS A 369 18.45 23.37 13.51
CA LYS A 369 16.99 23.41 13.47
C LYS A 369 16.42 22.20 14.17
N THR A 370 15.31 22.44 14.87
CA THR A 370 14.53 21.41 15.54
C THR A 370 13.24 21.10 14.78
N VAL A 371 12.57 20.01 15.15
CA VAL A 371 11.21 19.70 14.68
C VAL A 371 10.24 20.86 14.96
N ALA A 372 10.32 21.46 16.15
CA ALA A 372 9.52 22.63 16.51
C ALA A 372 9.77 23.84 15.59
N ASP A 373 11.03 24.09 15.22
CA ASP A 373 11.38 25.19 14.30
C ASP A 373 10.79 24.99 12.90
N ILE A 374 10.88 23.77 12.37
CA ILE A 374 10.33 23.42 11.05
C ILE A 374 8.80 23.50 11.08
N TYR A 375 8.17 22.97 12.12
CA TYR A 375 6.73 23.07 12.31
C TYR A 375 6.27 24.53 12.31
N GLN A 376 6.93 25.39 13.10
CA GLN A 376 6.63 26.82 13.14
C GLN A 376 6.83 27.51 11.79
N MET A 377 7.87 27.14 11.03
CA MET A 377 8.07 27.64 9.66
C MET A 377 6.88 27.26 8.75
N MET A 378 6.39 26.03 8.81
CA MET A 378 5.22 25.60 8.04
C MET A 378 3.95 26.38 8.44
N ILE A 379 3.74 26.63 9.74
CA ILE A 379 2.61 27.42 10.23
C ILE A 379 2.71 28.89 9.80
N ASN A 380 3.88 29.52 9.90
CA ASN A 380 4.08 30.88 9.41
C ASN A 380 3.80 31.00 7.91
N TYR A 381 4.17 29.98 7.13
CA TYR A 381 3.84 29.93 5.71
C TYR A 381 2.33 29.76 5.45
N SER A 382 1.63 28.97 6.28
CA SER A 382 0.16 28.86 6.26
C SER A 382 -0.49 30.24 6.40
N GLU A 383 -0.07 31.04 7.37
CA GLU A 383 -0.65 32.35 7.67
C GLU A 383 -0.41 33.37 6.55
N ILE A 384 0.77 33.35 5.91
CA ILE A 384 1.06 34.19 4.74
C ILE A 384 0.13 33.85 3.57
N SER A 385 -0.17 32.56 3.39
CA SER A 385 -1.00 32.08 2.29
C SER A 385 -2.46 32.51 2.40
N GLU A 386 -2.96 32.77 3.61
CA GLU A 386 -4.32 33.27 3.84
C GLU A 386 -4.44 34.79 3.58
N LEU A 387 -3.33 35.54 3.62
CA LEU A 387 -3.32 37.00 3.65
C LEU A 387 -2.89 37.67 2.34
N ARG A 388 -2.29 36.97 1.37
CA ARG A 388 -1.67 37.58 0.17
C ARG A 388 -2.25 37.08 -1.14
N SER A 389 -2.34 37.98 -2.12
CA SER A 389 -2.78 37.70 -3.50
C SER A 389 -1.75 36.94 -4.35
N SER A 390 -0.46 36.97 -3.98
CA SER A 390 0.58 36.12 -4.57
C SER A 390 1.41 35.44 -3.49
N ARG A 391 1.55 34.12 -3.63
CA ARG A 391 2.23 33.25 -2.70
C ARG A 391 3.63 32.92 -3.21
N PRO A 392 4.71 33.10 -2.43
CA PRO A 392 6.01 32.58 -2.83
C PRO A 392 5.98 31.05 -2.86
N GLU A 393 6.71 30.42 -3.77
CA GLU A 393 6.88 28.96 -3.77
C GLU A 393 7.39 28.49 -2.39
N PHE A 394 6.89 27.34 -1.91
CA PHE A 394 7.18 26.92 -0.54
C PHE A 394 8.68 26.69 -0.31
N ILE A 395 9.38 26.18 -1.33
CA ILE A 395 10.82 26.05 -1.26
C ILE A 395 11.52 27.40 -1.07
N ASP A 396 11.18 28.42 -1.86
CA ASP A 396 11.85 29.72 -1.79
C ASP A 396 11.65 30.35 -0.40
N TYR A 397 10.50 30.07 0.21
CA TYR A 397 10.23 30.46 1.60
C TYR A 397 11.11 29.69 2.58
N CYS A 398 11.22 28.37 2.45
CA CYS A 398 12.09 27.53 3.29
C CYS A 398 13.56 27.97 3.21
N GLU A 399 14.07 28.22 2.01
CA GLU A 399 15.46 28.65 1.81
C GLU A 399 15.73 30.03 2.41
N LYS A 400 14.80 30.98 2.26
CA LYS A 400 14.91 32.30 2.91
C LYS A 400 14.88 32.18 4.43
N TRP A 401 14.01 31.31 4.96
CA TRP A 401 13.92 31.07 6.40
C TRP A 401 15.22 30.46 6.95
N LEU A 402 15.82 29.50 6.27
CA LEU A 402 17.12 28.92 6.64
C LEU A 402 18.24 29.96 6.65
N ASN A 403 18.29 30.83 5.65
CA ASN A 403 19.34 31.85 5.52
C ASN A 403 19.19 33.04 6.50
N ALA A 404 18.02 33.22 7.10
CA ALA A 404 17.75 34.28 8.07
C ALA A 404 18.11 33.89 9.52
N SER A 405 18.55 32.64 9.72
CA SER A 405 18.66 31.98 11.03
C SER A 405 20.05 32.01 11.64
#